data_AF-A0A510G7K7-F1
#
_entry.id   AF-A0A510G7K7-F1
#
_cell.length_a   1.000
_cell.length_b   1.000
_cell.length_c   1.000
_cell.angle_alpha   90.00
_cell.angle_beta   90.00
_cell.angle_gamma   90.00
#
_symmetry.space_group_name_H-M   'P 1'
#
loop_
_entity.id
_entity.type
_entity.pdbx_description
1 polymer ?
#
loop_
_entity_poly.entity_id
_entity_poly.type
_entity_poly.pdbx_seq_one_letter_code
_entity_poly.pdbx_strand_id
1 'polypeptide(L)'
;MAERLSMLPGVAQVQVYSSQQYAVRVQVDPVKMAANIGLDQVSNIISSANVNLPTGALYGKDIYSSIRAPGQLQNTKEYNELILTYKNGNPLFLKNIRKTIDSVANNKIAAWYRDKPGVILAIQKQPDTNTIEIVDSIKEVLPLLRRQIPEGVNINIMFDRSISIRESVNERVSESLCKL
;
A
#
# COMPACT_ATOMS: atom_id res chain seq x y z
N MET A 1 4.61 5.46 -8.34
CA MET A 1 5.08 6.83 -8.03
C MET A 1 6.20 6.83 -7.01
N ALA A 2 6.03 6.20 -5.84
CA ALA A 2 7.09 6.05 -4.85
C ALA A 2 8.36 5.41 -5.43
N GLU A 3 8.22 4.39 -6.27
CA GLU A 3 9.35 3.68 -6.90
C GLU A 3 10.26 4.58 -7.74
N ARG A 4 9.70 5.51 -8.54
CA ARG A 4 10.51 6.46 -9.32
C ARG A 4 11.29 7.43 -8.45
N LEU A 5 10.73 7.85 -7.31
CA LEU A 5 11.41 8.73 -6.37
C LEU A 5 12.51 7.98 -5.60
N SER A 6 12.32 6.69 -5.32
CA SER A 6 13.34 5.83 -4.70
C SER A 6 14.55 5.58 -5.58
N MET A 7 14.43 5.77 -6.91
CA MET A 7 15.54 5.60 -7.86
C MET A 7 16.43 6.85 -7.97
N LEU A 8 16.07 7.96 -7.33
CA LEU A 8 16.88 9.18 -7.37
C LEU A 8 18.19 9.01 -6.57
N PRO A 9 19.34 9.46 -7.11
CA PRO A 9 20.61 9.42 -6.40
C PRO A 9 20.50 10.10 -5.02
N GLY A 10 20.99 9.42 -3.98
CA GLY A 10 21.00 9.92 -2.61
C GLY A 10 19.69 9.78 -1.84
N VAL A 11 18.63 9.22 -2.44
CA VAL A 11 17.43 8.79 -1.71
C VAL A 11 17.66 7.40 -1.12
N ALA A 12 17.48 7.25 0.20
CA ALA A 12 17.61 5.98 0.91
C ALA A 12 16.33 5.16 0.83
N GLN A 13 15.19 5.81 1.10
CA GLN A 13 13.90 5.14 1.13
C GLN A 13 12.77 6.15 0.92
N VAL A 14 11.76 5.76 0.16
CA VAL A 14 10.49 6.47 0.09
C VAL A 14 9.44 5.67 0.84
N GLN A 15 8.95 6.21 1.96
CA GLN A 15 7.90 5.62 2.76
C GLN A 15 6.55 6.22 2.36
N VAL A 16 5.57 5.35 2.08
CA VAL A 16 4.23 5.75 1.67
C VAL A 16 3.27 5.60 2.84
N TYR A 17 2.90 6.72 3.45
CA TYR A 17 1.92 6.77 4.52
C TYR A 17 0.52 7.00 3.94
N SER A 18 -0.45 6.22 4.45
CA SER A 18 -1.81 6.16 3.91
C SER A 18 -1.87 5.67 2.46
N SER A 19 -0.98 4.73 2.10
CA SER A 19 -1.35 3.77 1.04
C SER A 19 -2.49 2.95 1.61
N GLN A 20 -3.71 3.34 1.26
CA GLN A 20 -4.93 2.57 1.48
C GLN A 20 -4.82 1.28 0.65
N GLN A 21 -3.92 0.39 1.05
CA GLN A 21 -3.72 -0.89 0.40
C GLN A 21 -5.04 -1.63 0.52
N TYR A 22 -5.63 -1.94 -0.62
CA TYR A 22 -6.88 -2.67 -0.66
C TYR A 22 -6.74 -3.96 0.14
N ALA A 23 -7.70 -4.20 1.04
CA ALA A 23 -7.80 -5.43 1.79
C ALA A 23 -9.26 -5.75 2.07
N VAL A 24 -9.63 -7.01 1.85
CA VAL A 24 -10.95 -7.52 2.21
C VAL A 24 -10.99 -7.72 3.73
N ARG A 25 -11.93 -7.04 4.40
CA ARG A 25 -12.16 -7.19 5.85
C ARG A 25 -13.32 -8.15 6.09
N VAL A 26 -13.05 -9.16 6.89
CA VAL A 26 -14.03 -10.20 7.28
C VAL A 26 -14.51 -9.89 8.70
N GLN A 27 -15.71 -9.34 8.84
CA GLN A 27 -16.32 -9.10 10.16
C GLN A 27 -17.26 -10.25 10.49
N VAL A 28 -16.88 -11.09 11.44
CA VAL A 28 -17.67 -12.27 11.79
C VAL A 28 -18.64 -11.95 12.92
N ASP A 29 -19.85 -12.49 12.84
CA ASP A 29 -20.92 -12.33 13.84
C ASP A 29 -20.80 -13.44 14.90
N PRO A 30 -20.40 -13.12 16.14
CA PRO A 30 -20.15 -14.13 17.17
C PRO A 30 -21.41 -14.94 17.52
N VAL A 31 -22.61 -14.37 17.39
CA VAL A 31 -23.87 -15.07 17.69
C VAL A 31 -24.12 -16.16 16.65
N LYS A 32 -23.84 -15.88 15.37
CA LYS A 32 -23.99 -16.85 14.27
C LYS A 32 -22.90 -17.91 14.25
N MET A 33 -21.72 -17.59 14.79
CA MET A 33 -20.59 -18.52 14.95
C MET A 33 -20.77 -19.51 16.07
N ALA A 34 -21.28 -19.07 17.23
CA ALA A 34 -21.28 -19.83 18.48
C ALA A 34 -21.89 -21.23 18.37
N ALA A 35 -22.84 -21.44 17.46
CA ALA A 35 -23.50 -22.73 17.24
C ALA A 35 -22.83 -23.63 16.18
N ASN A 36 -21.82 -23.15 15.45
CA ASN A 36 -21.35 -23.80 14.22
C ASN A 36 -19.83 -23.90 14.06
N ILE A 37 -19.06 -22.87 14.41
CA ILE A 37 -17.62 -22.82 14.11
C ILE A 37 -16.86 -21.85 15.04
N GLY A 38 -15.65 -22.22 15.45
CA GLY A 38 -14.77 -21.37 16.25
C GLY A 38 -14.05 -20.30 15.43
N LEU A 39 -13.62 -19.21 16.06
CA LEU A 39 -12.90 -18.11 15.39
C LEU A 39 -11.56 -18.58 14.80
N ASP A 40 -10.84 -19.43 15.53
CA ASP A 40 -9.55 -19.96 15.08
C ASP A 40 -9.70 -20.83 13.83
N GLN A 41 -10.77 -21.63 13.77
CA GLN A 41 -11.09 -22.43 12.60
C GLN A 41 -11.37 -21.54 11.38
N VAL A 42 -12.18 -20.48 11.55
CA VAL A 42 -12.44 -19.52 10.47
C VAL A 42 -11.14 -18.86 9.99
N SER A 43 -10.26 -18.44 10.89
CA SER A 43 -8.97 -17.84 10.54
C SER A 43 -8.07 -18.79 9.76
N ASN A 44 -7.99 -20.05 10.19
CA ASN A 44 -7.20 -21.08 9.52
C ASN A 44 -7.75 -21.41 8.12
N ILE A 45 -9.07 -21.53 7.99
CA ILE A 45 -9.72 -21.79 6.69
C ILE A 45 -9.45 -20.63 5.73
N ILE A 46 -9.66 -19.39 6.16
CA ILE A 46 -9.41 -18.19 5.34
C ILE A 46 -7.93 -18.13 4.91
N SER A 47 -7.01 -18.43 5.81
CA SER A 47 -5.57 -18.43 5.51
C SER A 47 -5.19 -19.54 4.52
N SER A 48 -5.77 -20.74 4.69
CA SER A 48 -5.54 -21.89 3.80
C SER A 48 -6.20 -21.74 2.43
N ALA A 49 -7.28 -20.96 2.35
CA ALA A 49 -7.99 -20.68 1.11
C ALA A 49 -7.33 -19.60 0.26
N ASN A 50 -6.46 -18.76 0.84
CA ASN A 50 -5.76 -17.68 0.13
C ASN A 50 -4.31 -18.07 -0.21
N VAL A 51 -4.12 -19.26 -0.78
CA VAL A 51 -2.78 -19.78 -1.10
C VAL A 51 -2.55 -19.75 -2.61
N ASN A 52 -1.39 -19.24 -3.03
CA ASN A 52 -0.94 -19.24 -4.42
C ASN A 52 -0.03 -20.44 -4.67
N LEU A 53 -0.62 -21.61 -4.94
CA LEU A 53 0.13 -22.84 -5.22
C LEU A 53 0.42 -22.97 -6.72
N PRO A 54 1.68 -23.24 -7.13
CA PRO A 54 1.98 -23.56 -8.51
C PRO A 54 1.36 -24.91 -8.88
N THR A 55 0.58 -24.95 -9.96
CA THR A 55 -0.17 -26.14 -10.38
C THR A 55 0.67 -27.09 -11.24
N GLY A 56 1.93 -26.74 -11.51
CA GLY A 56 2.86 -27.55 -12.30
C GLY A 56 2.82 -27.25 -13.80
N ALA A 57 3.52 -28.07 -14.59
CA ALA A 57 3.56 -27.96 -16.04
C ALA A 57 3.29 -29.32 -16.69
N LEU A 58 2.60 -29.30 -17.81
CA LEU A 58 2.44 -30.44 -18.70
C LEU A 58 3.62 -30.51 -19.65
N TYR A 59 4.22 -31.69 -19.73
CA TYR A 59 5.31 -32.01 -20.64
C TYR A 59 4.82 -32.98 -21.70
N GLY A 60 4.79 -32.53 -22.96
CA GLY A 60 4.62 -33.36 -24.15
C GLY A 60 5.91 -33.39 -24.99
N LYS A 61 5.95 -34.25 -26.01
CA LYS A 61 7.12 -34.43 -26.89
C LYS A 61 7.57 -33.12 -27.57
N ASP A 62 6.60 -32.26 -27.92
CA ASP A 62 6.83 -30.99 -28.63
C ASP A 62 6.14 -29.79 -27.96
N ILE A 63 5.50 -29.97 -26.79
CA ILE A 63 4.69 -28.93 -26.14
C ILE A 63 5.02 -28.87 -24.64
N TYR A 64 5.39 -27.68 -24.18
CA TYR A 64 5.47 -27.34 -22.77
C TYR A 64 4.33 -26.37 -22.44
N SER A 65 3.46 -26.74 -21.49
CA SER A 65 2.35 -25.87 -21.07
C SER A 65 2.30 -25.76 -19.55
N SER A 66 2.50 -24.55 -19.03
CA SER A 66 2.34 -24.29 -17.60
C SER A 66 0.84 -24.25 -17.25
N ILE A 67 0.44 -25.03 -16.25
CA ILE A 67 -0.91 -24.95 -15.68
C ILE A 67 -0.85 -23.93 -14.55
N ARG A 68 -1.76 -22.95 -14.59
CA ARG A 68 -1.97 -22.01 -13.49
C ARG A 68 -3.42 -22.08 -13.03
N ALA A 69 -3.63 -22.50 -11.79
CA ALA A 69 -4.89 -22.37 -11.08
C ALA A 69 -4.73 -21.26 -10.02
N PRO A 70 -5.22 -20.03 -10.26
CA PRO A 70 -5.15 -18.97 -9.27
C PRO A 70 -6.03 -19.33 -8.06
N GLY A 71 -5.40 -19.64 -6.93
CA GLY A 71 -6.08 -19.94 -5.66
C GLY A 71 -6.24 -18.73 -4.74
N GLN A 72 -5.74 -17.56 -5.11
CA GLN A 72 -5.87 -16.36 -4.29
C GLN A 72 -7.25 -15.73 -4.43
N LEU A 73 -7.85 -15.38 -3.30
CA LEU A 73 -9.12 -14.67 -3.22
C LEU A 73 -8.86 -13.16 -3.29
N GLN A 74 -9.23 -12.52 -4.40
CA GLN A 74 -8.91 -11.11 -4.69
C GLN A 74 -10.05 -10.16 -4.32
N ASN A 75 -11.29 -10.63 -4.28
CA ASN A 75 -12.46 -9.78 -4.08
C ASN A 75 -13.43 -10.33 -3.04
N THR A 76 -14.27 -9.45 -2.49
CA THR A 76 -15.30 -9.84 -1.51
C THR A 76 -16.22 -10.97 -1.99
N LYS A 77 -16.54 -11.03 -3.29
CA LYS A 77 -17.43 -12.06 -3.83
C LYS A 77 -16.82 -13.45 -3.72
N GLU A 78 -15.54 -13.61 -4.08
CA GLU A 78 -14.79 -14.85 -3.95
C GLU A 78 -14.73 -15.32 -2.50
N TYR A 79 -14.50 -14.40 -1.56
CA TYR A 79 -14.57 -14.77 -0.14
C TYR A 79 -15.99 -15.16 0.32
N ASN A 80 -17.06 -14.65 -0.31
CA ASN A 80 -18.44 -14.98 0.09
C ASN A 80 -18.82 -16.41 -0.25
N GLU A 81 -18.20 -16.96 -1.28
CA GLU A 81 -18.40 -18.33 -1.76
C GLU A 81 -17.52 -19.35 -1.01
N LEU A 82 -16.62 -18.88 -0.14
CA LEU A 82 -15.78 -19.74 0.68
C LEU A 82 -16.63 -20.60 1.64
N ILE A 83 -16.48 -21.92 1.54
CA ILE A 83 -17.12 -22.89 2.42
C ILE A 83 -16.26 -23.04 3.66
N LEU A 84 -16.85 -22.88 4.84
CA LEU A 84 -16.16 -22.98 6.11
C LEU A 84 -16.22 -24.38 6.70
N THR A 85 -17.39 -25.00 6.68
CA THR A 85 -17.58 -26.34 7.21
C THR A 85 -18.84 -26.96 6.60
N TYR A 86 -18.98 -28.27 6.74
CA TYR A 86 -20.20 -28.98 6.39
C TYR A 86 -20.87 -29.44 7.68
N LYS A 87 -22.14 -29.08 7.86
CA LYS A 87 -22.94 -29.51 9.01
C LYS A 87 -24.17 -30.25 8.49
N ASN A 88 -24.29 -31.52 8.85
CA ASN A 88 -25.38 -32.40 8.40
C ASN A 88 -25.53 -32.44 6.86
N GLY A 89 -24.41 -32.47 6.13
CA GLY A 89 -24.40 -32.48 4.66
C GLY A 89 -24.64 -31.11 4.00
N ASN A 90 -24.99 -30.07 4.77
CA ASN A 90 -25.18 -28.72 4.24
C ASN A 90 -23.89 -27.89 4.37
N PRO A 91 -23.40 -27.27 3.28
CA PRO A 91 -22.25 -26.37 3.33
C PRO A 91 -22.60 -25.08 4.08
N LEU A 92 -21.80 -24.73 5.08
CA LEU A 92 -21.83 -23.43 5.73
C LEU A 92 -20.88 -22.48 5.00
N PHE A 93 -21.44 -21.54 4.26
CA PHE A 93 -20.68 -20.49 3.59
C PHE A 93 -20.27 -19.38 4.55
N LEU A 94 -19.13 -18.76 4.27
CA LEU A 94 -18.64 -17.62 5.04
C LEU A 94 -19.65 -16.45 5.05
N LYS A 95 -20.37 -16.21 3.94
CA LYS A 95 -21.44 -15.19 3.86
C LYS A 95 -22.57 -15.36 4.89
N ASN A 96 -22.78 -16.57 5.41
CA ASN A 96 -23.87 -16.83 6.35
C ASN A 96 -23.57 -16.32 7.77
N ILE A 97 -22.28 -16.18 8.11
CA ILE A 97 -21.82 -15.85 9.47
C ILE A 97 -21.03 -14.53 9.54
N ARG A 98 -20.89 -13.79 8.44
CA ARG A 98 -20.08 -12.56 8.40
C ARG A 98 -20.74 -11.42 7.62
N LYS A 99 -20.18 -10.23 7.80
CA LYS A 99 -20.23 -9.12 6.86
C LYS A 99 -18.85 -8.93 6.23
N THR A 100 -18.77 -9.03 4.91
CA THR A 100 -17.55 -8.77 4.15
C THR A 100 -17.55 -7.34 3.68
N ILE A 101 -16.43 -6.66 3.84
CA ILE A 101 -16.30 -5.27 3.44
C ILE A 101 -15.02 -5.14 2.64
N ASP A 102 -15.17 -4.75 1.38
CA ASP A 102 -14.05 -4.22 0.58
C ASP A 102 -13.57 -2.95 1.27
N SER A 103 -12.34 -3.00 1.79
CA SER A 103 -11.81 -1.95 2.64
C SER A 103 -10.31 -1.84 2.42
N VAL A 104 -9.63 -1.23 3.38
CA VAL A 104 -8.20 -0.99 3.37
C VAL A 104 -7.55 -1.79 4.50
N ALA A 105 -6.31 -2.24 4.27
CA ALA A 105 -5.54 -3.04 5.22
C ALA A 105 -5.49 -2.35 6.59
N ASN A 106 -5.28 -1.03 6.57
CA ASN A 106 -5.27 -0.21 7.76
C ASN A 106 -6.20 1.00 7.61
N ASN A 107 -7.38 0.93 8.23
CA ASN A 107 -8.34 2.04 8.28
C ASN A 107 -8.07 3.01 9.46
N LYS A 108 -7.06 2.75 10.28
CA LYS A 108 -6.65 3.61 11.41
C LYS A 108 -5.58 4.63 11.01
N ILE A 109 -4.90 4.42 9.89
CA ILE A 109 -3.87 5.33 9.36
C ILE A 109 -4.45 6.09 8.17
N ALA A 110 -5.08 7.23 8.47
CA ALA A 110 -5.44 8.22 7.47
C ALA A 110 -4.41 9.36 7.54
N ALA A 111 -3.76 9.66 6.42
CA ALA A 111 -2.96 10.87 6.33
C ALA A 111 -3.87 12.03 5.93
N TRP A 112 -3.80 13.10 6.71
CA TRP A 112 -4.55 14.33 6.47
C TRP A 112 -3.56 15.45 6.18
N TYR A 113 -3.88 16.28 5.20
CA TYR A 113 -3.16 17.52 4.93
C TYR A 113 -4.18 18.64 4.78
N ARG A 114 -4.17 19.61 5.71
CA ARG A 114 -5.12 20.73 5.76
C ARG A 114 -6.58 20.26 5.64
N ASP A 115 -6.96 19.33 6.50
CA ASP A 115 -8.31 18.73 6.58
C ASP A 115 -8.77 17.98 5.34
N LYS A 116 -7.87 17.72 4.39
CA LYS A 116 -8.12 16.86 3.23
C LYS A 116 -7.43 15.51 3.40
N PRO A 117 -8.12 14.38 3.22
CA PRO A 117 -7.49 13.08 3.20
C PRO A 117 -6.53 12.99 2.00
N GLY A 118 -5.37 12.37 2.21
CA GLY A 118 -4.35 12.25 1.17
C GLY A 118 -3.35 11.16 1.46
N VAL A 119 -2.33 11.08 0.62
CA VAL A 119 -1.20 10.15 0.76
C VAL A 119 0.04 10.99 1.06
N ILE A 120 0.77 10.66 2.13
CA ILE A 120 2.03 11.32 2.45
C ILE A 120 3.18 10.44 1.97
N LEU A 121 4.05 11.03 1.16
CA LEU A 121 5.30 10.42 0.74
C LEU A 121 6.43 11.03 1.56
N ALA A 122 7.03 10.25 2.45
CA ALA A 122 8.22 10.67 3.19
C ALA A 122 9.47 10.14 2.49
N ILE A 123 10.36 11.06 2.12
CA ILE A 123 11.59 10.75 1.42
C ILE A 123 12.72 10.86 2.43
N GLN A 124 13.40 9.74 2.68
CA GLN A 124 14.57 9.68 3.53
C GLN A 124 15.82 9.76 2.65
N LYS A 125 16.74 10.67 2.99
CA LYS A 125 18.04 10.77 2.32
C LYS A 125 19.02 9.72 2.87
N GLN A 126 19.99 9.33 2.06
CA GLN A 126 21.13 8.55 2.54
C GLN A 126 22.02 9.39 3.48
N PRO A 127 22.73 8.76 4.43
CA PRO A 127 23.83 9.42 5.15
C PRO A 127 24.80 10.06 4.15
N ASP A 128 25.42 11.19 4.55
CA ASP A 128 26.47 11.88 3.77
C ASP A 128 26.09 12.42 2.37
N THR A 129 24.79 12.53 2.08
CA THR A 129 24.30 13.12 0.83
C THR A 129 23.82 14.57 0.98
N ASN A 130 24.00 15.35 -0.09
CA ASN A 130 23.58 16.74 -0.17
C ASN A 130 22.05 16.85 -0.26
N THR A 131 21.45 17.45 0.77
CA THR A 131 19.99 17.61 0.84
C THR A 131 19.46 18.58 -0.20
N ILE A 132 20.25 19.59 -0.60
CA ILE A 132 19.84 20.59 -1.59
C ILE A 132 19.68 19.95 -2.98
N GLU A 133 20.70 19.23 -3.43
CA GLU A 133 20.72 18.53 -4.72
C GLU A 133 19.59 17.49 -4.84
N ILE A 134 19.34 16.75 -3.76
CA ILE A 134 18.23 15.77 -3.71
C ILE A 134 16.89 16.48 -3.88
N VAL A 135 16.66 17.59 -3.17
CA VAL A 135 15.41 18.34 -3.25
C VAL A 135 15.21 18.94 -4.65
N ASP A 136 16.27 19.44 -5.28
CA ASP A 136 16.20 19.97 -6.65
C ASP A 136 15.85 18.86 -7.65
N SER A 137 16.51 17.71 -7.55
CA SER A 137 16.22 16.53 -8.38
C SER A 137 14.76 16.07 -8.22
N ILE A 138 14.23 16.10 -7.00
CA ILE A 138 12.81 15.78 -6.74
C ILE A 138 11.91 16.82 -7.40
N LYS A 139 12.22 18.12 -7.27
CA LYS A 139 11.44 19.22 -7.86
C LYS A 139 11.42 19.16 -9.39
N GLU A 140 12.47 18.69 -10.03
CA GLU A 140 12.51 18.47 -11.49
C GLU A 140 11.57 17.36 -11.95
N VAL A 141 11.42 16.30 -11.15
CA VAL A 141 10.56 15.15 -11.47
C VAL A 141 9.08 15.42 -11.14
N LEU A 142 8.79 16.32 -10.19
CA LEU A 142 7.43 16.64 -9.75
C LEU A 142 6.46 17.05 -10.88
N PRO A 143 6.83 17.90 -11.86
CA PRO A 143 5.97 18.24 -12.99
C PRO A 143 5.59 17.04 -13.87
N LEU A 144 6.49 16.07 -14.03
CA LEU A 144 6.20 14.84 -14.78
C LEU A 144 5.22 13.96 -14.01
N LEU A 145 5.39 13.86 -12.69
CA LEU A 145 4.46 13.11 -11.84
C LEU A 145 3.07 13.74 -11.80
N ARG A 146 2.99 15.08 -11.75
CA ARG A 146 1.71 15.82 -11.80
C ARG A 146 0.92 15.52 -13.07
N ARG A 147 1.59 15.34 -14.21
CA ARG A 147 0.95 14.99 -15.49
C ARG A 147 0.41 13.55 -15.55
N GLN A 148 0.91 12.66 -14.70
CA GLN A 148 0.50 11.25 -14.65
C GLN A 148 -0.60 10.98 -13.62
N ILE A 149 -1.05 12.03 -12.91
CA ILE A 149 -2.04 11.94 -11.86
C ILE A 149 -3.42 12.31 -12.42
N PRO A 150 -4.50 11.59 -12.02
CA PRO A 150 -5.86 11.93 -12.43
C PRO A 150 -6.28 13.34 -12.02
N GLU A 151 -7.20 13.92 -12.79
CA GLU A 151 -7.79 15.22 -12.44
C GLU A 151 -8.44 15.16 -11.04
N GLY A 152 -8.17 16.16 -10.21
CA GLY A 152 -8.66 16.25 -8.83
C GLY A 152 -7.65 15.88 -7.73
N VAL A 153 -6.48 15.33 -8.08
CA VAL A 153 -5.41 15.03 -7.11
C VAL A 153 -4.27 16.04 -7.24
N ASN A 154 -3.90 16.68 -6.12
CA ASN A 154 -2.85 17.69 -6.07
C ASN A 154 -1.64 17.21 -5.27
N ILE A 155 -0.43 17.39 -5.82
CA ILE A 155 0.83 17.14 -5.10
C ILE A 155 1.36 18.45 -4.50
N ASN A 156 1.50 18.48 -3.18
CA ASN A 156 2.12 19.57 -2.43
C ASN A 156 3.33 19.08 -1.64
N ILE A 157 4.35 19.92 -1.54
CA ILE A 157 5.50 19.68 -0.66
C ILE A 157 5.11 20.12 0.75
N MET A 158 5.04 19.19 1.69
CA MET A 158 4.62 19.47 3.07
C MET A 158 5.78 20.01 3.92
N PHE A 159 6.97 19.46 3.77
CA PHE A 159 8.15 19.83 4.55
C PHE A 159 9.40 19.70 3.68
N ASP A 160 10.21 20.77 3.62
CA ASP A 160 11.44 20.84 2.83
C ASP A 160 12.56 21.39 3.71
N ARG A 161 13.50 20.52 4.11
CA ARG A 161 14.64 20.90 4.94
C ARG A 161 15.66 21.76 4.19
N SER A 162 15.67 21.76 2.85
CA SER A 162 16.62 22.56 2.08
C SER A 162 16.38 24.07 2.23
N ILE A 163 15.14 24.48 2.54
CA ILE A 163 14.76 25.89 2.70
C ILE A 163 15.57 26.52 3.84
N SER A 164 15.53 25.92 5.04
CA SER A 164 16.27 26.42 6.19
C SER A 164 17.79 26.43 5.95
N ILE A 165 18.33 25.44 5.25
CA ILE A 165 19.75 25.41 4.89
C ILE A 165 20.11 26.56 3.94
N ARG A 166 19.28 26.80 2.91
CA ARG A 166 19.48 27.88 1.94
C ARG A 166 19.35 29.25 2.58
N GLU A 167 18.38 29.42 3.49
CA GLU A 167 18.20 30.67 4.25
C GLU A 167 19.42 30.98 5.11
N SER A 168 19.96 30.00 5.85
CA SER A 168 21.18 30.20 6.64
C SER A 168 22.42 30.50 5.80
N VAL A 169 22.51 29.98 4.57
CA VAL A 169 23.60 30.33 3.64
C VAL A 169 23.43 31.75 3.11
N ASN A 170 22.23 32.14 2.70
CA ASN A 170 21.95 33.48 2.18
C ASN A 170 22.12 34.57 3.26
N GLU A 171 21.73 34.29 4.51
CA GLU A 171 21.91 35.21 5.63
C GLU A 171 23.41 35.50 5.88
N ARG A 172 24.27 34.46 5.86
CA ARG A 172 25.72 34.61 6.00
C ARG A 172 26.37 35.41 4.86
N VAL A 173 25.87 35.26 3.64
CA VAL A 173 26.35 36.03 2.48
C VAL A 173 25.93 37.49 2.59
N SER A 174 24.68 37.76 3.01
CA SER A 174 24.20 39.13 3.23
C SER A 174 24.96 39.83 4.37
N GLU A 175 25.27 39.10 5.45
CA GLU A 175 26.02 39.65 6.58
C GLU A 175 27.51 39.90 6.23
N SER A 176 28.08 39.11 5.32
CA SER A 176 29.45 39.32 4.82
C SER A 176 29.57 40.53 3.88
N LEU A 177 28.51 40.88 3.15
CA LEU A 177 28.49 42.06 2.28
C LEU A 177 28.21 43.37 3.04
N CYS A 178 27.66 43.30 4.25
CA CYS A 178 27.39 44.48 5.10
C CYS A 178 28.58 44.89 5.97
N LYS A 179 29.71 44.16 5.89
CA LYS A 179 30.97 44.45 6.60
C LYS A 179 32.09 44.98 5.68
N LEU A 180 31.77 45.33 4.43
CA LEU A 180 32.63 46.07 3.51
C LEU A 180 32.06 47.47 3.29
#